data_AF-A0A7J2LAR0-F1
#
_entry.id   AF-A0A7J2LAR0-F1
#
_cell.length_a   1.000
_cell.length_b   1.000
_cell.length_c   1.000
_cell.angle_alpha   90.00
_cell.angle_beta   90.00
_cell.angle_gamma   90.00
#
_symmetry.space_group_name_H-M   'P 1'
#
loop_
_entity.id
_entity.type
_entity.pdbx_description
1 polymer ?
#
loop_
_entity_poly.entity_id
_entity_poly.type
_entity_poly.pdbx_seq_one_letter_code
_entity_poly.pdbx_strand_id
1 'polypeptide(L)'
;MPMNLPAEAKAAYARYLAAKTIWEKIEALKDYYAKIPKHKGTAKERARIRKKIAELEKELMLQRERRRRVAHHIVQLFMVKKEFPQVLLIGFTNSGKSSLIRKLTNATPEISDSPLTTRYPVPASLPYKDYSIQLVEVPDFLGLPHARGPVMHLARNTDLIAIVVDLSIDPILQVETILRELEKEGIYINKSPPPIKIKKTGSGGIIILGIHNYKGDLNELRELLREYGFQNAIVTITGKITVDDVIRALDRSAVYKKAVIIATKGDLPGSKKNYEKLVEKYGKLFKIYPTCTRISDKEKLTEFLAKSFDIIRVYTMDKTGKRSDKPILLKRGADIGDLIKHLHRAFLEGFLYAKVYGPSAKYLGEKVGLRHKLEDGDVVQIVLK
;
A
#
# COMPACT_ATOMS: atom_id res chain seq x y z
N MET A 1 19.38 -4.27 54.15
CA MET A 1 18.07 -3.61 54.35
C MET A 1 17.90 -3.37 55.84
N PRO A 2 17.55 -2.15 56.27
CA PRO A 2 16.53 -2.07 57.31
C PRO A 2 15.59 -0.90 56.98
N MET A 3 14.47 -1.21 56.34
CA MET A 3 13.44 -0.20 56.07
C MET A 3 12.09 -0.91 56.16
N ASN A 4 11.27 -0.50 57.13
CA ASN A 4 9.91 -1.02 57.29
C ASN A 4 9.02 -0.40 56.20
N LEU A 5 9.23 -0.87 54.96
CA LEU A 5 8.44 -0.47 53.81
C LEU A 5 7.04 -1.10 53.91
N PRO A 6 5.97 -0.37 53.53
CA PRO A 6 4.63 -0.94 53.45
C PRO A 6 4.60 -2.21 52.61
N ALA A 7 3.74 -3.17 52.98
CA ALA A 7 3.59 -4.44 52.26
C ALA A 7 3.33 -4.22 50.75
N GLU A 8 2.55 -3.18 50.43
CA GLU A 8 2.26 -2.77 49.05
C GLU A 8 3.49 -2.30 48.28
N ALA A 9 4.42 -1.60 48.93
CA ALA A 9 5.67 -1.17 48.32
C ALA A 9 6.60 -2.37 48.07
N LYS A 10 6.64 -3.34 48.99
CA LYS A 10 7.40 -4.59 48.80
C LYS A 10 6.85 -5.41 47.62
N ALA A 11 5.53 -5.49 47.48
CA ALA A 11 4.87 -6.16 46.35
C ALA A 11 5.13 -5.45 45.01
N ALA A 12 5.12 -4.12 44.97
CA ALA A 12 5.48 -3.35 43.77
C ALA A 12 6.96 -3.57 43.37
N TYR A 13 7.86 -3.64 44.35
CA TYR A 13 9.28 -3.94 44.09
C TYR A 13 9.49 -5.38 43.59
N ALA A 14 8.75 -6.36 44.12
CA ALA A 14 8.78 -7.74 43.62
C ALA A 14 8.34 -7.82 42.15
N ARG A 15 7.32 -7.04 41.74
CA ARG A 15 6.92 -6.93 40.32
C ARG A 15 8.02 -6.35 39.45
N TYR A 16 8.78 -5.37 39.93
CA TYR A 16 9.94 -4.85 39.20
C TYR A 16 11.02 -5.93 39.00
N LEU A 17 11.27 -6.77 40.01
CA LEU A 17 12.24 -7.87 39.90
C LEU A 17 11.78 -8.95 38.92
N ALA A 18 10.47 -9.22 38.86
CA ALA A 18 9.87 -10.20 37.96
C ALA A 18 9.68 -9.70 36.51
N ALA A 19 9.70 -8.39 36.29
CA ALA A 19 9.44 -7.77 34.99
C ALA A 19 10.50 -8.15 33.95
N LYS A 20 10.05 -8.58 32.76
CA LYS A 20 10.92 -9.04 31.68
C LYS A 20 11.26 -7.93 30.69
N THR A 21 10.34 -6.99 30.48
CA THR A 21 10.53 -5.89 29.54
C THR A 21 10.92 -4.58 30.24
N ILE A 22 11.58 -3.67 29.52
CA ILE A 22 11.94 -2.34 30.06
C ILE A 22 10.67 -1.54 30.41
N TRP A 23 9.60 -1.68 29.63
CA TRP A 23 8.34 -1.00 29.89
C TRP A 23 7.69 -1.47 31.20
N GLU A 24 7.58 -2.79 31.41
CA GLU A 24 7.10 -3.38 32.67
C GLU A 24 7.97 -2.95 33.86
N LYS A 25 9.30 -2.89 33.68
CA LYS A 25 10.23 -2.41 34.72
C LYS A 25 9.99 -0.95 35.08
N ILE A 26 9.75 -0.07 34.10
CA ILE A 26 9.44 1.35 34.33
C ILE A 26 8.12 1.49 35.08
N GLU A 27 7.08 0.76 34.66
CA GLU A 27 5.76 0.83 35.29
C GLU A 27 5.80 0.34 36.74
N ALA A 28 6.44 -0.81 36.98
CA ALA A 28 6.62 -1.36 38.33
C ALA A 28 7.45 -0.44 39.24
N LEU A 29 8.49 0.22 38.72
CA LEU A 29 9.27 1.20 39.48
C LEU A 29 8.50 2.50 39.76
N LYS A 30 7.66 2.96 38.83
CA LYS A 30 6.78 4.12 39.05
C LYS A 30 5.76 3.84 40.15
N ASP A 31 5.16 2.66 40.13
CA ASP A 31 4.23 2.21 41.17
C ASP A 31 4.94 2.03 42.54
N TYR A 32 6.14 1.43 42.55
CA TYR A 32 6.97 1.37 43.75
C TYR A 32 7.30 2.76 44.29
N TYR A 33 7.72 3.69 43.44
CA TYR A 33 8.06 5.06 43.81
C TYR A 33 6.87 5.84 44.41
N ALA A 34 5.65 5.59 43.93
CA ALA A 34 4.43 6.18 44.46
C ALA A 34 4.12 5.68 45.89
N LYS A 35 4.37 4.40 46.16
CA LYS A 35 4.07 3.71 47.43
C LYS A 35 5.12 3.89 48.53
N ILE A 36 6.29 4.43 48.21
CA ILE A 36 7.30 4.78 49.22
C ILE A 36 6.82 6.01 50.02
N PRO A 37 6.87 6.01 51.36
CA PRO A 37 6.58 7.18 52.19
C PRO A 37 7.48 8.40 51.87
N LYS A 38 7.00 9.63 52.10
CA LYS A 38 7.76 10.88 51.86
C LYS A 38 8.32 11.45 53.18
N HIS A 39 9.45 10.94 53.67
CA HIS A 39 10.14 11.49 54.85
C HIS A 39 11.67 11.38 54.72
N LYS A 40 12.40 11.99 55.66
CA LYS A 40 13.88 12.10 55.62
C LYS A 40 14.60 10.74 55.50
N GLY A 41 14.01 9.67 56.05
CA GLY A 41 14.55 8.31 56.02
C GLY A 41 14.46 7.59 54.67
N THR A 42 13.47 7.93 53.83
CA THR A 42 13.27 7.33 52.50
C THR A 42 13.84 8.18 51.36
N ALA A 43 14.35 9.38 51.67
CA ALA A 43 14.82 10.34 50.67
C ALA A 43 15.91 9.77 49.74
N LYS A 44 16.89 9.04 50.28
CA LYS A 44 17.97 8.40 49.51
C LYS A 44 17.43 7.32 48.56
N GLU A 45 16.52 6.49 49.06
CA GLU A 45 15.89 5.42 48.26
C GLU A 45 15.04 6.00 47.13
N ARG A 46 14.22 7.01 47.43
CA ARG A 46 13.43 7.74 46.42
C ARG A 46 14.31 8.39 45.34
N ALA A 47 15.46 8.94 45.71
CA ALA A 47 16.42 9.49 44.76
C ALA A 47 17.00 8.40 43.84
N ARG A 48 17.39 7.25 44.42
CA ARG A 48 17.87 6.08 43.68
C ARG A 48 16.84 5.58 42.67
N ILE A 49 15.58 5.42 43.08
CA ILE A 49 14.52 4.93 42.20
C ILE A 49 14.18 5.93 41.10
N ARG A 50 14.11 7.23 41.39
CA ARG A 50 13.94 8.26 40.34
C ARG A 50 15.06 8.22 39.30
N LYS A 51 16.31 8.11 39.73
CA LYS A 51 17.46 7.97 38.83
C LYS A 51 17.31 6.72 37.96
N LYS A 52 16.88 5.60 38.56
CA LYS A 52 16.70 4.35 37.82
C LYS A 52 15.56 4.40 36.81
N ILE A 53 14.45 5.05 37.14
CA ILE A 53 13.34 5.31 36.20
C ILE A 53 13.86 6.13 35.01
N ALA A 54 14.57 7.23 35.27
CA ALA A 54 15.11 8.08 34.21
C ALA A 54 16.11 7.36 33.29
N GLU A 55 16.97 6.51 33.86
CA GLU A 55 17.89 5.65 33.08
C GLU A 55 17.13 4.67 32.17
N LEU A 56 16.13 3.97 32.70
CA LEU A 56 15.32 3.01 31.94
C LEU A 56 14.47 3.70 30.87
N GLU A 57 13.91 4.88 31.15
CA GLU A 57 13.19 5.69 30.15
C GLU A 57 14.12 6.14 29.01
N LYS A 58 15.34 6.57 29.34
CA LYS A 58 16.36 6.92 28.34
C LYS A 58 16.79 5.71 27.51
N GLU A 59 16.97 4.56 28.13
CA GLU A 59 17.29 3.30 27.44
C GLU A 59 16.16 2.88 26.49
N LEU A 60 14.91 2.95 26.95
CA LEU A 60 13.73 2.66 26.11
C LEU A 60 13.64 3.62 24.92
N MET A 61 13.94 4.90 25.13
CA MET A 61 13.99 5.90 24.07
C MET A 61 15.09 5.60 23.04
N LEU A 62 16.31 5.28 23.49
CA LEU A 62 17.42 4.89 22.62
C LEU A 62 17.13 3.60 21.85
N GLN A 63 16.49 2.60 22.46
CA GLN A 63 16.05 1.39 21.77
C GLN A 63 15.00 1.71 20.69
N ARG A 64 14.04 2.60 20.99
CA ARG A 64 13.05 3.07 20.02
C ARG A 64 13.70 3.83 18.87
N GLU A 65 14.66 4.69 19.15
CA GLU A 65 15.40 5.42 18.11
C GLU A 65 16.24 4.50 17.23
N ARG A 66 16.99 3.54 17.81
CA ARG A 66 17.74 2.55 17.04
C ARG A 66 16.82 1.71 16.15
N ARG A 67 15.69 1.24 16.69
CA ARG A 67 14.66 0.52 15.91
C ARG A 67 14.10 1.38 14.78
N ARG A 68 13.81 2.66 15.05
CA ARG A 68 13.35 3.62 14.02
C ARG A 68 14.40 3.83 12.92
N ARG A 69 15.68 3.98 13.27
CA ARG A 69 16.76 4.14 12.27
C ARG A 69 16.93 2.89 11.40
N VAL A 70 16.89 1.71 12.01
CA VAL A 70 16.96 0.42 11.28
C VAL A 70 15.74 0.27 10.37
N ALA A 71 14.53 0.54 10.88
CA ALA A 71 13.30 0.51 10.08
C ALA A 71 13.36 1.51 8.92
N HIS A 72 13.83 2.74 9.16
CA HIS A 72 14.02 3.75 8.12
C HIS A 72 15.03 3.27 7.05
N HIS A 73 16.15 2.69 7.46
CA HIS A 73 17.14 2.16 6.52
C HIS A 73 16.58 1.01 5.67
N ILE A 74 15.81 0.09 6.28
CA ILE A 74 15.14 -0.99 5.54
C ILE A 74 14.12 -0.42 4.56
N VAL A 75 13.33 0.59 4.94
CA VAL A 75 12.38 1.25 4.03
C VAL A 75 13.11 1.89 2.85
N GLN A 76 14.24 2.55 3.08
CA GLN A 76 15.06 3.15 2.01
C GLN A 76 15.57 2.08 1.02
N LEU A 77 16.01 0.92 1.51
CA LEU A 77 16.48 -0.19 0.66
C LEU A 77 15.36 -0.82 -0.19
N PHE A 78 14.11 -0.67 0.24
CA PHE A 78 12.92 -1.12 -0.50
C PHE A 78 12.25 0.01 -1.31
N MET A 79 12.83 1.22 -1.28
CA MET A 79 12.27 2.37 -1.96
C MET A 79 12.65 2.32 -3.44
N VAL A 80 11.71 1.84 -4.26
CA VAL A 80 11.87 1.86 -5.71
C VAL A 80 11.31 3.17 -6.25
N LYS A 81 12.19 4.03 -6.77
CA LYS A 81 11.77 5.27 -7.43
C LYS A 81 10.88 4.94 -8.62
N LYS A 82 9.70 5.52 -8.62
CA LYS A 82 8.67 5.30 -9.63
C LYS A 82 8.81 6.33 -10.75
N GLU A 83 9.44 5.92 -11.84
CA GLU A 83 9.63 6.76 -13.03
C GLU A 83 8.59 6.46 -14.11
N PHE A 84 8.01 5.27 -14.05
CA PHE A 84 7.06 4.73 -15.00
C PHE A 84 5.91 4.02 -14.25
N PRO A 85 4.81 3.67 -14.93
CA PRO A 85 3.78 2.82 -14.35
C PRO A 85 4.40 1.54 -13.80
N GLN A 86 4.13 1.26 -12.54
CA GLN A 86 4.81 0.20 -11.80
C GLN A 86 3.92 -1.04 -11.68
N VAL A 87 4.45 -2.22 -12.01
CA VAL A 87 3.85 -3.53 -11.73
C VAL A 87 4.66 -4.19 -10.63
N LEU A 88 4.00 -4.54 -9.53
CA LEU A 88 4.60 -5.35 -8.49
C LEU A 88 4.30 -6.83 -8.74
N LEU A 89 5.33 -7.65 -8.92
CA LEU A 89 5.20 -9.10 -9.08
C LEU A 89 5.20 -9.77 -7.70
N ILE A 90 4.06 -10.34 -7.33
CA ILE A 90 3.85 -11.04 -6.05
C ILE A 90 3.56 -12.51 -6.34
N GLY A 91 4.24 -13.43 -5.66
CA GLY A 91 4.04 -14.86 -5.85
C GLY A 91 4.96 -15.68 -4.97
N PHE A 92 4.69 -16.97 -4.82
CA PHE A 92 5.52 -17.90 -4.06
C PHE A 92 6.94 -18.00 -4.64
N THR A 93 7.89 -18.45 -3.82
CA THR A 93 9.21 -18.86 -4.32
C THR A 93 9.05 -19.88 -5.45
N ASN A 94 9.88 -19.77 -6.49
CA ASN A 94 9.85 -20.64 -7.68
C ASN A 94 8.56 -20.58 -8.54
N SER A 95 7.70 -19.56 -8.38
CA SER A 95 6.54 -19.36 -9.26
C SER A 95 6.89 -18.80 -10.64
N GLY A 96 8.16 -18.54 -10.92
CA GLY A 96 8.63 -18.03 -12.22
C GLY A 96 8.70 -16.51 -12.35
N LYS A 97 8.61 -15.76 -11.25
CA LYS A 97 8.74 -14.28 -11.22
C LYS A 97 10.04 -13.78 -11.89
N SER A 98 11.20 -14.28 -11.46
CA SER A 98 12.50 -13.85 -12.02
C SER A 98 12.64 -14.26 -13.48
N SER A 99 12.15 -15.43 -13.87
CA SER A 99 12.11 -15.88 -15.27
C SER A 99 11.22 -14.98 -16.13
N LEU A 100 10.11 -14.49 -15.58
CA LEU A 100 9.22 -13.54 -16.25
C LEU A 100 9.92 -12.20 -16.50
N ILE A 101 10.63 -11.67 -15.49
CA ILE A 101 11.42 -10.44 -15.65
C ILE A 101 12.50 -10.61 -16.73
N ARG A 102 13.28 -11.70 -16.69
CA ARG A 102 14.31 -11.99 -17.71
C ARG A 102 13.77 -12.04 -19.13
N LYS A 103 12.56 -12.58 -19.29
CA LYS A 103 11.94 -12.73 -20.61
C LYS A 103 11.35 -11.40 -21.10
N LEU A 104 10.69 -10.67 -20.22
CA LEU A 104 10.02 -9.42 -20.56
C LEU A 104 11.02 -8.28 -20.76
N THR A 105 12.09 -8.25 -19.98
CA THR A 105 13.06 -7.16 -20.01
C THR A 105 14.34 -7.61 -20.69
N ASN A 106 15.03 -6.72 -21.39
CA ASN A 106 16.39 -6.99 -21.89
C ASN A 106 17.42 -6.95 -20.75
N ALA A 107 16.98 -6.82 -19.50
CA ALA A 107 17.85 -6.87 -18.35
C ALA A 107 18.23 -8.32 -18.08
N THR A 108 19.52 -8.60 -18.06
CA THR A 108 20.05 -9.70 -17.26
C THR A 108 19.91 -9.26 -15.81
N PRO A 109 18.89 -9.72 -15.02
CA PRO A 109 18.97 -9.54 -13.59
C PRO A 109 20.30 -10.19 -13.17
N GLU A 110 21.11 -9.50 -12.38
CA GLU A 110 22.31 -10.09 -11.81
C GLU A 110 21.85 -11.31 -11.00
N ILE A 111 21.96 -12.48 -11.62
CA ILE A 111 21.67 -13.76 -11.01
C ILE A 111 22.88 -14.00 -10.13
N SER A 112 22.78 -13.62 -8.87
CA SER A 112 23.61 -14.30 -7.89
C SER A 112 23.10 -15.74 -7.84
N ASP A 113 23.96 -16.69 -8.18
CA ASP A 113 23.71 -18.14 -8.23
C ASP A 113 23.52 -18.75 -6.83
N SER A 114 22.67 -18.14 -6.02
CA SER A 114 22.31 -18.64 -4.69
C SER A 114 20.79 -18.70 -4.58
N PRO A 115 20.20 -19.77 -4.02
CA PRO A 115 18.75 -19.96 -3.90
C PRO A 115 18.02 -18.97 -2.95
N LEU A 116 18.61 -17.79 -2.72
CA LEU A 116 18.21 -16.77 -1.73
C LEU A 116 18.28 -15.33 -2.28
N THR A 117 18.37 -15.14 -3.60
CA THR A 117 18.76 -13.85 -4.20
C THR A 117 17.57 -13.00 -4.57
N THR A 118 16.93 -12.44 -3.53
CA THR A 118 16.19 -11.17 -3.63
C THR A 118 16.06 -10.57 -2.24
N ARG A 119 17.16 -10.13 -1.62
CA ARG A 119 17.07 -9.44 -0.32
C ARG A 119 16.38 -8.08 -0.42
N TYR A 120 16.26 -7.53 -1.63
CA TYR A 120 15.68 -6.22 -1.95
C TYR A 120 14.88 -6.27 -3.26
N PRO A 121 13.91 -5.37 -3.47
CA PRO A 121 13.15 -5.32 -4.71
C PRO A 121 14.03 -4.92 -5.90
N VAL A 122 13.92 -5.63 -7.02
CA VAL A 122 14.69 -5.35 -8.23
C VAL A 122 13.78 -4.74 -9.29
N PRO A 123 13.97 -3.46 -9.66
CA PRO A 123 13.24 -2.85 -10.75
C PRO A 123 13.82 -3.29 -12.11
N ALA A 124 12.95 -3.56 -13.06
CA ALA A 124 13.30 -3.87 -14.43
C ALA A 124 12.40 -3.08 -15.39
N SER A 125 12.99 -2.56 -16.47
CA SER A 125 12.28 -1.73 -17.46
C SER A 125 11.75 -2.60 -18.59
N LEU A 126 10.44 -2.54 -18.82
CA LEU A 126 9.73 -3.20 -19.91
C LEU A 126 9.27 -2.15 -20.93
N PRO A 127 9.94 -2.02 -22.09
CA PRO A 127 9.51 -1.10 -23.14
C PRO A 127 8.12 -1.48 -23.68
N TYR A 128 7.24 -0.49 -23.85
CA TYR A 128 5.95 -0.66 -24.49
C TYR A 128 5.56 0.59 -25.27
N LYS A 129 5.51 0.47 -26.61
CA LYS A 129 5.27 1.59 -27.53
C LYS A 129 6.25 2.73 -27.24
N ASP A 130 5.74 3.89 -26.83
CA ASP A 130 6.44 5.15 -26.61
C ASP A 130 6.73 5.43 -25.12
N TYR A 131 6.52 4.45 -24.24
CA TYR A 131 6.86 4.53 -22.83
C TYR A 131 7.40 3.19 -22.29
N SER A 132 7.85 3.17 -21.04
CA SER A 132 8.26 1.94 -20.36
C SER A 132 7.32 1.63 -19.19
N ILE A 133 7.22 0.35 -18.83
CA ILE A 133 6.56 -0.14 -17.63
C ILE A 133 7.67 -0.63 -16.68
N GLN A 134 7.60 -0.24 -15.41
CA GLN A 134 8.56 -0.70 -14.40
C GLN A 134 8.04 -1.96 -13.73
N LEU A 135 8.66 -3.10 -13.99
CA LEU A 135 8.40 -4.34 -13.26
C LEU A 135 9.23 -4.33 -11.98
N VAL A 136 8.65 -4.71 -10.86
CA VAL A 136 9.38 -4.86 -9.59
C VAL A 136 9.08 -6.23 -9.03
N GLU A 137 10.11 -7.05 -8.91
CA GLU A 137 10.03 -8.32 -8.18
C GLU A 137 10.35 -8.08 -6.71
N VAL A 138 9.52 -8.66 -5.84
CA VAL A 138 9.79 -8.72 -4.40
C VAL A 138 10.22 -10.11 -3.97
N PRO A 139 11.07 -10.20 -2.91
CA PRO A 139 11.31 -11.45 -2.22
C PRO A 139 10.02 -12.16 -1.81
N ASP A 140 10.16 -13.45 -1.50
CA ASP A 140 9.12 -14.18 -0.79
C ASP A 140 8.87 -13.56 0.59
N PHE A 141 7.76 -12.82 0.70
CA PHE A 141 7.29 -12.19 1.93
C PHE A 141 6.43 -13.13 2.78
N LEU A 142 6.00 -14.27 2.23
CA LEU A 142 5.16 -15.24 2.94
C LEU A 142 5.97 -15.93 4.03
N GLY A 143 7.22 -16.31 3.72
CA GLY A 143 8.15 -16.97 4.64
C GLY A 143 9.07 -16.05 5.46
N LEU A 144 9.11 -14.74 5.18
CA LEU A 144 10.06 -13.81 5.80
C LEU A 144 9.34 -12.64 6.52
N PRO A 145 9.12 -12.73 7.86
CA PRO A 145 8.43 -11.69 8.62
C PRO A 145 9.03 -10.29 8.47
N HIS A 146 10.36 -10.19 8.34
CA HIS A 146 11.08 -8.91 8.20
C HIS A 146 10.87 -8.24 6.83
N ALA A 147 10.56 -9.01 5.78
CA ALA A 147 10.32 -8.49 4.43
C ALA A 147 8.88 -8.02 4.23
N ARG A 148 7.93 -8.43 5.10
CA ARG A 148 6.50 -8.13 4.96
C ARG A 148 6.22 -6.64 4.91
N GLY A 149 6.57 -5.88 5.96
CA GLY A 149 6.28 -4.44 6.01
C GLY A 149 6.77 -3.65 4.79
N PRO A 150 8.04 -3.80 4.38
CA PRO A 150 8.55 -3.17 3.17
C PRO A 150 7.84 -3.58 1.87
N VAL A 151 7.49 -4.87 1.71
CA VAL A 151 6.73 -5.37 0.55
C VAL A 151 5.32 -4.79 0.52
N MET A 152 4.65 -4.69 1.67
CA MET A 152 3.33 -4.06 1.77
C MET A 152 3.39 -2.57 1.45
N HIS A 153 4.43 -1.87 1.91
CA HIS A 153 4.65 -0.48 1.53
C HIS A 153 4.77 -0.33 0.00
N LEU A 154 5.51 -1.21 -0.67
CA LEU A 154 5.62 -1.20 -2.12
C LEU A 154 4.28 -1.54 -2.81
N ALA A 155 3.54 -2.54 -2.30
CA ALA A 155 2.22 -2.92 -2.80
C ALA A 155 1.18 -1.80 -2.70
N ARG A 156 1.27 -0.94 -1.68
CA ARG A 156 0.43 0.25 -1.56
C ARG A 156 0.73 1.29 -2.65
N ASN A 157 2.00 1.46 -3.01
CA ASN A 157 2.49 2.54 -3.88
C ASN A 157 2.60 2.18 -5.37
N THR A 158 2.64 0.88 -5.72
CA THR A 158 2.65 0.39 -7.12
C THR A 158 1.36 0.75 -7.86
N ASP A 159 1.30 0.74 -9.19
CA ASP A 159 0.04 1.00 -9.91
C ASP A 159 -0.79 -0.26 -10.11
N LEU A 160 -0.13 -1.39 -10.33
CA LEU A 160 -0.72 -2.69 -10.59
C LEU A 160 0.00 -3.77 -9.79
N ILE A 161 -0.75 -4.73 -9.27
CA ILE A 161 -0.18 -5.95 -8.70
C ILE A 161 -0.39 -7.09 -9.69
N ALA A 162 0.66 -7.82 -10.03
CA ALA A 162 0.57 -9.05 -10.80
C ALA A 162 0.87 -10.24 -9.88
N ILE A 163 -0.18 -11.03 -9.62
CA ILE A 163 -0.07 -12.26 -8.84
C ILE A 163 0.43 -13.35 -9.76
N VAL A 164 1.66 -13.80 -9.54
CA VAL A 164 2.34 -14.84 -10.33
C VAL A 164 2.08 -16.20 -9.70
N VAL A 165 1.30 -17.02 -10.39
CA VAL A 165 0.81 -18.32 -9.91
C VAL A 165 1.44 -19.44 -10.71
N ASP A 166 2.02 -20.41 -10.02
CA ASP A 166 2.54 -21.63 -10.63
C ASP A 166 1.41 -22.63 -10.91
N LEU A 167 1.19 -22.99 -12.19
CA LEU A 167 0.16 -23.94 -12.59
C LEU A 167 0.51 -25.42 -12.31
N SER A 168 1.76 -25.77 -11.98
CA SER A 168 2.14 -27.16 -11.69
C SER A 168 1.76 -27.62 -10.29
N ILE A 169 1.36 -26.69 -9.42
CA ILE A 169 0.87 -26.96 -8.06
C ILE A 169 -0.54 -26.38 -7.91
N ASP A 170 -1.15 -26.45 -6.71
CA ASP A 170 -2.49 -25.90 -6.49
C ASP A 170 -2.52 -24.37 -6.68
N PRO A 171 -3.18 -23.85 -7.73
CA PRO A 171 -3.23 -22.42 -7.99
C PRO A 171 -4.20 -21.68 -7.05
N ILE A 172 -5.20 -22.38 -6.52
CA ILE A 172 -6.23 -21.78 -5.67
C ILE A 172 -5.64 -21.42 -4.31
N LEU A 173 -4.94 -22.37 -3.69
CA LEU A 173 -4.27 -22.16 -2.42
C LEU A 173 -3.25 -21.01 -2.49
N GLN A 174 -2.53 -20.90 -3.61
CA GLN A 174 -1.57 -19.81 -3.83
C GLN A 174 -2.26 -18.44 -3.81
N VAL A 175 -3.31 -18.28 -4.64
CA VAL A 175 -4.04 -17.00 -4.73
C VAL A 175 -4.69 -16.65 -3.40
N GLU A 176 -5.36 -17.60 -2.73
CA GLU A 176 -5.99 -17.37 -1.43
C GLU A 176 -4.99 -16.93 -0.36
N THR A 177 -3.83 -17.57 -0.32
CA THR A 177 -2.78 -17.22 0.64
C THR A 177 -2.30 -15.78 0.42
N ILE A 178 -2.05 -15.39 -0.84
CA ILE A 178 -1.59 -14.05 -1.17
C ILE A 178 -2.66 -13.00 -0.86
N LEU A 179 -3.92 -13.24 -1.25
CA LEU A 179 -5.02 -12.32 -0.97
C LEU A 179 -5.23 -12.13 0.53
N ARG A 180 -5.18 -13.22 1.31
CA ARG A 180 -5.29 -13.15 2.78
C ARG A 180 -4.19 -12.30 3.41
N GLU A 181 -2.94 -12.44 2.96
CA GLU A 181 -1.84 -11.64 3.52
C GLU A 181 -1.93 -10.16 3.11
N LEU A 182 -2.39 -9.86 1.89
CA LEU A 182 -2.65 -8.48 1.47
C LEU A 182 -3.80 -7.85 2.27
N GLU A 183 -4.89 -8.59 2.49
CA GLU A 183 -6.07 -8.09 3.23
C GLU A 183 -5.79 -7.85 4.72
N LYS A 184 -4.97 -8.70 5.36
CA LYS A 184 -4.49 -8.47 6.75
C LYS A 184 -3.78 -7.14 6.91
N GLU A 185 -3.13 -6.69 5.84
CA GLU A 185 -2.39 -5.44 5.77
C GLU A 185 -3.25 -4.32 5.16
N GLY A 186 -4.57 -4.47 5.05
CA GLY A 186 -5.47 -3.43 4.54
C GLY A 186 -5.27 -3.14 3.04
N ILE A 187 -4.72 -4.07 2.27
CA ILE A 187 -4.59 -3.96 0.80
C ILE A 187 -5.67 -4.82 0.15
N TYR A 188 -6.71 -4.18 -0.35
CA TYR A 188 -7.85 -4.84 -1.00
C TYR A 188 -7.68 -4.86 -2.51
N ILE A 189 -7.72 -6.04 -3.11
CA ILE A 189 -7.44 -6.25 -4.53
C ILE A 189 -8.73 -6.39 -5.33
N ASN A 190 -8.84 -5.66 -6.45
CA ASN A 190 -9.98 -5.68 -7.38
C ASN A 190 -11.35 -5.48 -6.71
N LYS A 191 -11.36 -4.79 -5.56
CA LYS A 191 -12.56 -4.41 -4.82
C LYS A 191 -12.75 -2.90 -4.90
N SER A 192 -14.01 -2.47 -4.93
CA SER A 192 -14.33 -1.04 -4.77
C SER A 192 -14.36 -0.68 -3.28
N PRO A 193 -14.04 0.58 -2.93
CA PRO A 193 -14.29 1.08 -1.59
C PRO A 193 -15.75 0.91 -1.19
N PRO A 194 -16.05 0.60 0.08
CA PRO A 194 -17.41 0.54 0.57
C PRO A 194 -18.18 1.84 0.27
N PRO A 195 -19.46 1.76 -0.17
CA PRO A 195 -20.29 2.91 -0.52
C PRO A 195 -20.82 3.64 0.74
N ILE A 196 -19.89 4.09 1.58
CA ILE A 196 -20.12 4.81 2.83
C ILE A 196 -19.25 6.05 2.89
N LYS A 197 -19.80 7.17 3.36
CA LYS A 197 -19.07 8.41 3.64
C LYS A 197 -19.31 8.83 5.08
N ILE A 198 -18.23 9.09 5.80
CA ILE A 198 -18.29 9.50 7.21
C ILE A 198 -17.69 10.90 7.33
N LYS A 199 -18.51 11.87 7.75
CA LYS A 199 -18.10 13.26 7.95
C LYS A 199 -18.24 13.62 9.43
N LYS A 200 -17.15 14.00 10.09
CA LYS A 200 -17.18 14.50 11.48
C LYS A 200 -17.93 15.84 11.54
N THR A 201 -18.72 16.02 12.59
CA THR A 201 -19.44 17.27 12.90
C THR A 201 -19.04 17.78 14.28
N GLY A 202 -19.33 19.06 14.58
CA GLY A 202 -19.02 19.65 15.89
C GLY A 202 -19.99 19.23 17.00
N SER A 203 -21.24 18.92 16.63
CA SER A 203 -22.32 18.55 17.54
C SER A 203 -23.40 17.75 16.77
N GLY A 204 -24.42 17.26 17.48
CA GLY A 204 -25.56 16.56 16.88
C GLY A 204 -25.51 15.03 16.91
N GLY A 205 -24.51 14.43 17.57
CA GLY A 205 -24.37 12.98 17.69
C GLY A 205 -24.07 12.28 16.36
N ILE A 206 -24.33 10.98 16.30
CA ILE A 206 -24.13 10.16 15.10
C ILE A 206 -25.45 10.07 14.34
N ILE A 207 -25.49 10.71 13.18
CA ILE A 207 -26.62 10.70 12.24
C ILE A 207 -26.27 9.73 11.11
N ILE A 208 -27.11 8.72 10.90
CA ILE A 208 -26.92 7.72 9.84
C ILE A 208 -28.00 7.91 8.79
N LEU A 209 -27.60 8.24 7.56
CA LEU A 209 -28.44 8.35 6.38
C LEU A 209 -28.31 7.08 5.53
N GLY A 210 -29.43 6.57 5.02
CA GLY A 210 -29.44 5.35 4.20
C GLY A 210 -29.41 4.05 5.02
N ILE A 211 -29.98 4.07 6.23
CA ILE A 211 -30.01 2.93 7.17
C ILE A 211 -30.51 1.63 6.54
N HIS A 212 -31.49 1.69 5.62
CA HIS A 212 -32.03 0.52 4.93
C HIS A 212 -30.99 -0.26 4.10
N ASN A 213 -29.85 0.35 3.78
CA ASN A 213 -28.76 -0.30 3.06
C ASN A 213 -27.76 -1.00 3.99
N TYR A 214 -27.86 -0.80 5.30
CA TYR A 214 -26.99 -1.45 6.26
C TYR A 214 -27.58 -2.79 6.71
N LYS A 215 -26.77 -3.85 6.64
CA LYS A 215 -27.12 -5.18 7.15
C LYS A 215 -26.38 -5.44 8.45
N GLY A 216 -27.03 -5.15 9.58
CA GLY A 216 -26.50 -5.35 10.94
C GLY A 216 -27.29 -4.58 11.99
N ASP A 217 -26.85 -4.62 13.25
CA ASP A 217 -27.46 -3.83 14.32
C ASP A 217 -26.96 -2.37 14.29
N LEU A 218 -27.89 -1.44 14.40
CA LEU A 218 -27.62 0.00 14.44
C LEU A 218 -26.99 0.47 15.74
N ASN A 219 -27.21 -0.24 16.84
CA ASN A 219 -26.57 0.06 18.11
C ASN A 219 -25.09 -0.32 18.04
N GLU A 220 -24.78 -1.52 17.57
CA GLU A 220 -23.40 -1.96 17.30
C GLU A 220 -22.67 -0.99 16.35
N LEU A 221 -23.33 -0.54 15.29
CA LEU A 221 -22.77 0.44 14.36
C LEU A 221 -22.40 1.76 15.06
N ARG A 222 -23.27 2.26 15.94
CA ARG A 222 -23.02 3.49 16.69
C ARG A 222 -21.90 3.32 17.72
N GLU A 223 -21.84 2.18 18.39
CA GLU A 223 -20.78 1.85 19.33
C GLU A 223 -19.42 1.76 18.62
N LEU A 224 -19.35 1.03 17.51
CA LEU A 224 -18.17 0.95 16.66
C LEU A 224 -17.67 2.33 16.23
N LEU A 225 -18.57 3.20 15.77
CA LEU A 225 -18.19 4.57 15.38
C LEU A 225 -17.63 5.37 16.57
N ARG A 226 -18.21 5.21 17.78
CA ARG A 226 -17.70 5.85 19.00
C ARG A 226 -16.33 5.33 19.40
N GLU A 227 -16.09 4.02 19.33
CA GLU A 227 -14.78 3.40 19.60
C GLU A 227 -13.69 3.95 18.66
N TYR A 228 -14.04 4.17 17.39
CA TYR A 228 -13.15 4.80 16.41
C TYR A 228 -13.06 6.33 16.55
N GLY A 229 -13.61 6.91 17.62
CA GLY A 229 -13.48 8.32 17.96
C GLY A 229 -14.40 9.26 17.19
N PHE A 230 -15.57 8.77 16.75
CA PHE A 230 -16.64 9.58 16.16
C PHE A 230 -17.77 9.75 17.18
N GLN A 231 -17.75 10.86 17.93
CA GLN A 231 -18.86 11.23 18.82
C GLN A 231 -19.97 11.98 18.07
N ASN A 232 -19.57 12.81 17.12
CA ASN A 232 -20.45 13.62 16.28
C ASN A 232 -20.08 13.38 14.81
N ALA A 233 -20.97 12.76 14.03
CA ALA A 233 -20.70 12.44 12.63
C ALA A 233 -21.98 12.23 11.81
N ILE A 234 -21.90 12.55 10.53
CA ILE A 234 -22.90 12.18 9.51
C ILE A 234 -22.32 11.02 8.71
N VAL A 235 -22.99 9.87 8.78
CA VAL A 235 -22.67 8.66 8.03
C VAL A 235 -23.68 8.52 6.90
N THR A 236 -23.23 8.55 5.65
CA THR A 236 -24.08 8.41 4.47
C THR A 236 -23.81 7.09 3.79
N ILE A 237 -24.81 6.22 3.70
CA ILE A 237 -24.74 4.89 3.09
C ILE A 237 -25.53 4.90 1.78
N THR A 238 -24.83 4.73 0.65
CA THR A 238 -25.43 4.80 -0.69
C THR A 238 -25.62 3.43 -1.35
N GLY A 239 -25.13 2.36 -0.74
CA GLY A 239 -25.29 0.99 -1.24
C GLY A 239 -25.21 -0.03 -0.12
N LYS A 240 -25.54 -1.29 -0.42
CA LYS A 240 -25.58 -2.38 0.58
C LYS A 240 -24.21 -2.57 1.24
N ILE A 241 -24.16 -2.52 2.57
CA ILE A 241 -22.93 -2.69 3.36
C ILE A 241 -23.17 -3.52 4.63
N THR A 242 -22.11 -4.13 5.17
CA THR A 242 -22.08 -4.84 6.45
C THR A 242 -21.23 -4.12 7.50
N VAL A 243 -21.17 -4.63 8.73
CA VAL A 243 -20.23 -4.16 9.78
C VAL A 243 -18.78 -4.17 9.26
N ASP A 244 -18.36 -5.23 8.56
CA ASP A 244 -17.00 -5.35 8.02
C ASP A 244 -16.68 -4.28 6.97
N ASP A 245 -17.67 -3.87 6.17
CA ASP A 245 -17.52 -2.74 5.25
C ASP A 245 -17.30 -1.42 5.99
N VAL A 246 -17.99 -1.22 7.12
CA VAL A 246 -17.81 -0.04 7.97
C VAL A 246 -16.41 -0.03 8.60
N ILE A 247 -15.96 -1.16 9.15
CA ILE A 247 -14.60 -1.31 9.70
C ILE A 247 -13.57 -0.98 8.61
N ARG A 248 -13.74 -1.52 7.40
CA ARG A 248 -12.86 -1.21 6.26
C ARG A 248 -12.87 0.25 5.86
N ALA A 249 -14.01 0.93 5.92
CA ALA A 249 -14.10 2.35 5.61
C ALA A 249 -13.50 3.25 6.71
N LEU A 250 -13.45 2.77 7.94
CA LEU A 250 -12.81 3.46 9.08
C LEU A 250 -11.29 3.25 9.11
N ASP A 251 -10.80 2.15 8.54
CA ASP A 251 -9.37 1.88 8.41
C ASP A 251 -8.71 2.87 7.45
N ARG A 252 -7.93 3.80 8.02
CA ARG A 252 -7.17 4.81 7.27
C ARG A 252 -6.03 4.20 6.45
N SER A 253 -5.61 2.99 6.78
CA SER A 253 -4.61 2.26 6.03
C SER A 253 -5.22 1.48 4.85
N ALA A 254 -6.55 1.37 4.74
CA ALA A 254 -7.18 0.65 3.65
C ALA A 254 -6.84 1.27 2.29
N VAL A 255 -6.25 0.47 1.41
CA VAL A 255 -5.99 0.83 0.02
C VAL A 255 -6.64 -0.17 -0.92
N TYR A 256 -7.12 0.32 -2.06
CA TYR A 256 -7.78 -0.48 -3.08
C TYR A 256 -6.91 -0.48 -4.33
N LYS A 257 -6.39 -1.66 -4.71
CA LYS A 257 -5.47 -1.82 -5.83
C LYS A 257 -6.09 -2.70 -6.91
N LYS A 258 -5.75 -2.41 -8.15
CA LYS A 258 -6.00 -3.34 -9.25
C LYS A 258 -4.94 -4.43 -9.23
N ALA A 259 -5.35 -5.63 -9.59
CA ALA A 259 -4.43 -6.73 -9.86
C ALA A 259 -4.87 -7.62 -11.00
N VAL A 260 -3.89 -8.33 -11.54
CA VAL A 260 -4.05 -9.38 -12.53
C VAL A 260 -3.36 -10.65 -12.06
N ILE A 261 -3.74 -11.78 -12.65
CA ILE A 261 -3.06 -13.05 -12.41
C ILE A 261 -2.26 -13.42 -13.66
N ILE A 262 -0.99 -13.76 -13.45
CA ILE A 262 -0.12 -14.34 -14.48
C ILE A 262 0.10 -15.80 -14.08
N ALA A 263 -0.43 -16.71 -14.87
CA ALA A 263 -0.36 -18.14 -14.62
C ALA A 263 0.81 -18.74 -15.40
N THR A 264 1.88 -19.12 -14.71
CA THR A 264 3.14 -19.59 -15.30
C THR A 264 3.19 -21.12 -15.38
N LYS A 265 4.22 -21.65 -16.05
CA LYS A 265 4.48 -23.09 -16.23
C LYS A 265 3.33 -23.86 -16.90
N GLY A 266 2.58 -23.18 -17.79
CA GLY A 266 1.48 -23.79 -18.53
C GLY A 266 1.85 -25.01 -19.40
N ASP A 267 3.15 -25.24 -19.61
CA ASP A 267 3.73 -26.38 -20.33
C ASP A 267 3.86 -27.66 -19.49
N LEU A 268 3.73 -27.59 -18.15
CA LEU A 268 3.88 -28.76 -17.28
C LEU A 268 2.59 -29.62 -17.22
N PRO A 269 2.71 -30.94 -16.97
CA PRO A 269 1.55 -31.82 -16.80
C PRO A 269 0.60 -31.31 -15.70
N GLY A 270 -0.71 -31.42 -15.94
CA GLY A 270 -1.74 -30.95 -15.00
C GLY A 270 -2.04 -29.45 -15.05
N SER A 271 -1.19 -28.64 -15.69
CA SER A 271 -1.34 -27.18 -15.74
C SER A 271 -2.64 -26.73 -16.41
N LYS A 272 -3.11 -27.45 -17.44
CA LYS A 272 -4.38 -27.15 -18.12
C LYS A 272 -5.57 -27.25 -17.15
N LYS A 273 -5.67 -28.35 -16.41
CA LYS A 273 -6.74 -28.57 -15.41
C LYS A 273 -6.67 -27.53 -14.28
N ASN A 274 -5.46 -27.18 -13.85
CA ASN A 274 -5.26 -26.17 -12.82
C ASN A 274 -5.62 -24.75 -13.32
N TYR A 275 -5.31 -24.43 -14.57
CA TYR A 275 -5.72 -23.19 -15.19
C TYR A 275 -7.24 -23.07 -15.30
N GLU A 276 -7.93 -24.14 -15.71
CA GLU A 276 -9.40 -24.19 -15.76
C GLU A 276 -10.02 -23.90 -14.38
N LYS A 277 -9.54 -24.56 -13.32
CA LYS A 277 -9.97 -24.30 -11.92
C LYS A 277 -9.73 -22.84 -11.51
N LEU A 278 -8.57 -22.30 -11.86
CA LEU A 278 -8.18 -20.94 -11.54
C LEU A 278 -9.11 -19.92 -12.22
N VAL A 279 -9.43 -20.14 -13.50
CA VAL A 279 -10.37 -19.30 -14.27
C VAL A 279 -11.79 -19.44 -13.75
N GLU A 280 -12.25 -20.64 -13.42
CA GLU A 280 -13.59 -20.88 -12.87
C GLU A 280 -13.81 -20.08 -11.58
N LYS A 281 -12.84 -20.13 -10.66
CA LYS A 281 -12.95 -19.45 -9.37
C LYS A 281 -12.69 -17.95 -9.44
N TYR A 282 -11.69 -17.51 -10.20
CA TYR A 282 -11.17 -16.15 -10.15
C TYR A 282 -11.34 -15.33 -11.42
N GLY A 283 -11.75 -15.93 -12.55
CA GLY A 283 -11.87 -15.25 -13.84
C GLY A 283 -12.89 -14.11 -13.88
N LYS A 284 -13.86 -14.09 -12.95
CA LYS A 284 -14.80 -12.96 -12.78
C LYS A 284 -14.17 -11.75 -12.08
N LEU A 285 -13.19 -11.99 -11.20
CA LEU A 285 -12.57 -10.96 -10.36
C LEU A 285 -11.21 -10.51 -10.90
N PHE A 286 -10.51 -11.37 -11.63
CA PHE A 286 -9.17 -11.13 -12.16
C PHE A 286 -9.13 -11.36 -13.66
N LYS A 287 -8.43 -10.49 -14.38
CA LYS A 287 -7.89 -10.85 -15.69
C LYS A 287 -6.76 -11.84 -15.48
N ILE A 288 -6.79 -12.97 -16.18
CA ILE A 288 -5.83 -14.07 -16.02
C ILE A 288 -5.13 -14.28 -17.36
N TYR A 289 -3.80 -14.29 -17.35
CA TYR A 289 -2.98 -14.56 -18.53
C TYR A 289 -2.11 -15.80 -18.33
N PRO A 290 -2.30 -16.87 -19.11
CA PRO A 290 -1.42 -18.04 -19.09
C PRO A 290 -0.15 -17.78 -19.89
N THR A 291 1.01 -18.19 -19.38
CA THR A 291 2.27 -18.11 -20.11
C THR A 291 3.21 -19.27 -19.77
N CYS A 292 4.11 -19.58 -20.70
CA CYS A 292 5.24 -20.47 -20.48
C CYS A 292 6.54 -19.78 -20.90
N THR A 293 7.69 -20.34 -20.51
CA THR A 293 9.01 -19.73 -20.77
C THR A 293 9.43 -19.78 -22.25
N ARG A 294 8.70 -20.48 -23.12
CA ARG A 294 9.02 -20.61 -24.56
C ARG A 294 8.58 -19.37 -25.38
N ILE A 295 9.24 -19.15 -26.52
CA ILE A 295 9.68 -17.85 -27.08
C ILE A 295 8.59 -16.85 -27.57
N SER A 296 7.29 -17.16 -27.56
CA SER A 296 6.27 -16.36 -28.29
C SER A 296 5.33 -15.46 -27.46
N ASP A 297 5.50 -15.35 -26.14
CA ASP A 297 4.52 -14.66 -25.28
C ASP A 297 4.86 -13.21 -24.89
N LYS A 298 6.05 -12.69 -25.24
CA LYS A 298 6.54 -11.40 -24.69
C LYS A 298 5.61 -10.23 -25.05
N GLU A 299 5.29 -10.06 -26.32
CA GLU A 299 4.50 -8.93 -26.82
C GLU A 299 3.06 -8.98 -26.26
N LYS A 300 2.43 -10.16 -26.31
CA LYS A 300 1.06 -10.36 -25.80
C LYS A 300 0.97 -10.13 -24.30
N LEU A 301 1.94 -10.62 -23.53
CA LEU A 301 1.98 -10.39 -22.08
C LEU A 301 2.25 -8.92 -21.75
N THR A 302 3.14 -8.26 -22.51
CA THR A 302 3.40 -6.82 -22.36
C THR A 302 2.12 -6.03 -22.64
N GLU A 303 1.40 -6.36 -23.71
CA GLU A 303 0.13 -5.73 -24.04
C GLU A 303 -0.96 -6.00 -22.98
N PHE A 304 -1.02 -7.23 -22.45
CA PHE A 304 -1.92 -7.60 -21.37
C PHE A 304 -1.67 -6.75 -20.11
N LEU A 305 -0.40 -6.58 -19.70
CA LEU A 305 -0.03 -5.72 -18.57
C LEU A 305 -0.37 -4.26 -18.87
N ALA A 306 -0.01 -3.75 -20.04
CA ALA A 306 -0.27 -2.37 -20.46
C ALA A 306 -1.78 -2.04 -20.44
N LYS A 307 -2.64 -2.93 -20.97
CA LYS A 307 -4.11 -2.79 -20.97
C LYS A 307 -4.76 -3.00 -19.59
N SER A 308 -4.00 -3.46 -18.61
CA SER A 308 -4.49 -3.64 -17.25
C SER A 308 -4.34 -2.39 -16.39
N PHE A 309 -3.57 -1.41 -16.86
CA PHE A 309 -3.52 -0.08 -16.28
C PHE A 309 -4.68 0.80 -16.78
N ASP A 310 -5.22 1.62 -15.88
CA ASP A 310 -6.11 2.73 -16.24
C ASP A 310 -5.29 3.99 -16.53
N ILE A 311 -4.43 3.93 -17.55
CA ILE A 311 -3.54 5.04 -17.91
C ILE A 311 -3.91 5.60 -19.28
N ILE A 312 -3.70 6.90 -19.44
CA ILE A 312 -3.80 7.65 -20.68
C ILE A 312 -2.45 8.31 -20.97
N ARG A 313 -2.08 8.38 -22.24
CA ARG A 313 -0.90 9.07 -22.76
C ARG A 313 -1.32 10.46 -23.23
N VAL A 314 -0.72 11.48 -22.65
CA VAL A 314 -0.97 12.87 -23.01
C VAL A 314 0.35 13.51 -23.43
N TYR A 315 0.41 14.05 -24.63
CA TYR A 315 1.60 14.69 -25.16
C TYR A 315 1.53 16.18 -24.90
N THR A 316 2.66 16.80 -24.57
CA THR A 316 2.74 18.25 -24.47
C THR A 316 3.17 18.84 -25.81
N MET A 317 2.72 20.05 -26.08
CA MET A 317 3.13 20.85 -27.22
C MET A 317 3.68 22.19 -26.73
N ASP A 318 4.84 22.59 -27.25
CA ASP A 318 5.45 23.87 -26.90
C ASP A 318 4.80 25.06 -27.63
N LYS A 319 5.32 26.27 -27.40
CA LYS A 319 4.80 27.50 -28.04
C LYS A 319 5.03 27.54 -29.56
N THR A 320 6.00 26.78 -30.07
CA THR A 320 6.32 26.69 -31.50
C THR A 320 5.42 25.71 -32.24
N GLY A 321 4.60 24.94 -31.52
CA GLY A 321 3.76 23.89 -32.07
C GLY A 321 4.46 22.54 -32.18
N LYS A 322 5.68 22.40 -31.62
CA LYS A 322 6.38 21.12 -31.61
C LYS A 322 5.82 20.23 -30.50
N ARG A 323 5.37 19.05 -30.90
CA ARG A 323 4.91 17.98 -30.00
C ARG A 323 6.10 17.27 -29.35
N SER A 324 5.97 16.95 -28.06
CA SER A 324 6.90 16.07 -27.34
C SER A 324 6.83 14.64 -27.86
N ASP A 325 7.98 14.01 -28.07
CA ASP A 325 8.08 12.59 -28.45
C ASP A 325 7.66 11.65 -27.32
N LYS A 326 7.87 12.09 -26.06
CA LYS A 326 7.51 11.30 -24.88
C LYS A 326 6.16 11.75 -24.32
N PRO A 327 5.23 10.81 -24.06
CA PRO A 327 3.98 11.13 -23.40
C PRO A 327 4.17 11.35 -21.90
N ILE A 328 3.29 12.15 -21.33
CA ILE A 328 3.01 12.20 -19.90
C ILE A 328 1.92 11.16 -19.62
N LEU A 329 2.18 10.29 -18.65
CA LEU A 329 1.29 9.20 -18.30
C LEU A 329 0.42 9.61 -17.11
N LEU A 330 -0.90 9.68 -17.34
CA LEU A 330 -1.87 10.07 -16.32
C LEU A 330 -2.89 8.95 -16.11
N LYS A 331 -3.54 8.93 -14.95
CA LYS A 331 -4.68 8.03 -14.72
C LYS A 331 -5.87 8.44 -15.60
N ARG A 332 -6.62 7.47 -16.09
CA ARG A 332 -7.86 7.71 -16.82
C ARG A 332 -8.82 8.56 -15.97
N GLY A 333 -9.42 9.58 -16.58
CA GLY A 333 -10.24 10.58 -15.89
C GLY A 333 -9.44 11.74 -15.28
N ALA A 334 -8.12 11.81 -15.50
CA ALA A 334 -7.33 13.00 -15.23
C ALA A 334 -7.82 14.20 -16.05
N ASP A 335 -7.57 15.39 -15.53
CA ASP A 335 -7.86 16.66 -16.20
C ASP A 335 -6.59 17.48 -16.46
N ILE A 336 -6.78 18.63 -17.13
CA ILE A 336 -5.69 19.59 -17.39
C ILE A 336 -4.99 20.02 -16.10
N GLY A 337 -5.73 20.19 -15.00
CA GLY A 337 -5.13 20.51 -13.71
C GLY A 337 -4.18 19.43 -13.21
N ASP A 338 -4.53 18.16 -13.37
CA ASP A 338 -3.67 17.03 -13.03
C ASP A 338 -2.43 16.93 -13.93
N LEU A 339 -2.57 17.21 -15.24
CA LEU A 339 -1.44 17.33 -16.17
C LEU A 339 -0.46 18.42 -15.72
N ILE A 340 -0.96 19.61 -15.36
CA ILE A 340 -0.13 20.73 -14.90
C ILE A 340 0.59 20.38 -13.60
N LYS A 341 -0.10 19.77 -12.63
CA LYS A 341 0.53 19.31 -11.38
C LYS A 341 1.65 18.31 -11.63
N HIS A 342 1.50 17.47 -12.65
CA HIS A 342 2.53 16.50 -13.04
C HIS A 342 3.78 17.18 -13.62
N LEU A 343 3.59 18.26 -14.39
CA LEU A 343 4.69 19.06 -14.93
C LEU A 343 5.37 19.88 -13.83
N HIS A 344 4.63 20.82 -13.23
CA HIS A 344 5.10 21.64 -12.11
C HIS A 344 3.93 22.37 -11.45
N ARG A 345 3.79 22.26 -10.13
CA ARG A 345 2.67 22.90 -9.40
C ARG A 345 2.58 24.41 -9.59
N ALA A 346 3.71 25.11 -9.73
CA ALA A 346 3.73 26.56 -9.90
C ALA A 346 3.00 27.03 -11.18
N PHE A 347 2.87 26.18 -12.20
CA PHE A 347 2.16 26.54 -13.42
C PHE A 347 0.64 26.70 -13.21
N LEU A 348 0.09 26.23 -12.09
CA LEU A 348 -1.31 26.47 -11.75
C LEU A 348 -1.60 27.94 -11.46
N GLU A 349 -0.66 28.67 -10.86
CA GLU A 349 -0.85 30.08 -10.48
C GLU A 349 -0.87 31.00 -11.71
N GLY A 350 -0.11 30.64 -12.74
CA GLY A 350 -0.03 31.37 -14.01
C GLY A 350 -0.97 30.87 -15.10
N PHE A 351 -1.80 29.84 -14.86
CA PHE A 351 -2.61 29.22 -15.90
C PHE A 351 -3.67 30.17 -16.46
N LEU A 352 -3.72 30.32 -17.79
CA LEU A 352 -4.79 31.02 -18.50
C LEU A 352 -5.79 30.04 -19.11
N TYR A 353 -5.31 29.19 -20.02
CA TYR A 353 -6.10 28.13 -20.67
C TYR A 353 -5.14 27.08 -21.25
N ALA A 354 -5.69 25.93 -21.65
CA ALA A 354 -4.98 24.96 -22.46
C ALA A 354 -5.64 24.85 -23.84
N LYS A 355 -4.87 24.53 -24.87
CA LYS A 355 -5.42 24.07 -26.16
C LYS A 355 -5.23 22.57 -26.25
N VAL A 356 -6.29 21.86 -26.61
CA VAL A 356 -6.26 20.40 -26.77
C VAL A 356 -6.46 20.03 -28.22
N TYR A 357 -5.62 19.10 -28.69
CA TYR A 357 -5.65 18.53 -30.03
C TYR A 357 -5.71 17.01 -29.85
N GLY A 358 -6.89 16.43 -29.96
CA GLY A 358 -7.06 15.00 -29.74
C GLY A 358 -8.50 14.60 -29.48
N PRO A 359 -8.73 13.33 -29.11
CA PRO A 359 -10.05 12.74 -28.93
C PRO A 359 -10.94 13.47 -27.92
N SER A 360 -10.38 14.09 -26.88
CA SER A 360 -11.20 14.79 -25.88
C SER A 360 -11.69 16.16 -26.33
N ALA A 361 -11.13 16.72 -27.40
CA ALA A 361 -11.49 18.04 -27.92
C ALA A 361 -12.64 17.94 -28.93
N LYS A 362 -13.59 18.88 -28.87
CA LYS A 362 -14.69 19.00 -29.84
C LYS A 362 -14.20 19.43 -31.22
N TYR A 363 -13.11 20.19 -31.26
CA TYR A 363 -12.44 20.65 -32.46
C TYR A 363 -10.95 20.83 -32.18
N LEU A 364 -10.12 20.78 -33.23
CA LEU A 364 -8.67 20.90 -33.10
C LEU A 364 -8.27 22.23 -32.47
N GLY A 365 -7.53 22.17 -31.36
CA GLY A 365 -7.08 23.34 -30.64
C GLY A 365 -8.15 24.01 -29.76
N GLU A 366 -9.17 23.25 -29.35
CA GLU A 366 -10.20 23.72 -28.41
C GLU A 366 -9.54 24.32 -27.17
N LYS A 367 -9.96 25.55 -26.82
CA LYS A 367 -9.53 26.21 -25.59
C LYS A 367 -10.33 25.66 -24.42
N VAL A 368 -9.63 25.08 -23.45
CA VAL A 368 -10.23 24.43 -22.30
C VAL A 368 -9.66 24.94 -20.98
N GLY A 369 -10.44 24.79 -19.91
CA GLY A 369 -10.04 25.10 -18.55
C GLY A 369 -9.46 23.88 -17.81
N LEU A 370 -9.10 24.09 -16.54
CA LEU A 370 -8.44 23.09 -15.69
C LEU A 370 -9.22 21.77 -15.52
N ARG A 371 -10.56 21.80 -15.58
CA ARG A 371 -11.43 20.64 -15.32
C ARG A 371 -11.74 19.80 -16.56
N HIS A 372 -11.24 20.19 -17.72
CA HIS A 372 -11.43 19.43 -18.96
C HIS A 372 -10.77 18.06 -18.83
N LYS A 373 -11.53 17.01 -19.12
CA LYS A 373 -11.08 15.62 -18.98
C LYS A 373 -10.27 15.22 -20.21
N LEU A 374 -9.11 14.64 -19.97
CA LEU A 374 -8.19 14.20 -21.01
C LEU A 374 -8.47 12.76 -21.41
N GLU A 375 -8.17 12.46 -22.68
CA GLU A 375 -8.24 11.12 -23.25
C GLU A 375 -6.86 10.64 -23.74
N ASP A 376 -6.75 9.33 -23.99
CA ASP A 376 -5.50 8.73 -24.47
C ASP A 376 -5.20 9.23 -25.90
N GLY A 377 -4.00 9.79 -26.08
CA GLY A 377 -3.57 10.35 -27.37
C GLY A 377 -3.70 11.87 -27.47
N ASP A 378 -4.28 12.55 -26.49
CA ASP A 378 -4.40 14.01 -26.50
C ASP A 378 -3.04 14.69 -26.57
N VAL A 379 -2.97 15.77 -27.35
CA VAL A 379 -1.85 16.71 -27.38
C VAL A 379 -2.29 18.03 -26.78
N VAL A 380 -1.56 18.53 -25.78
CA VAL A 380 -1.95 19.68 -24.97
C VAL A 380 -0.88 20.77 -25.02
N GLN A 381 -1.30 21.98 -25.39
CA GLN A 381 -0.49 23.19 -25.26
C GLN A 381 -0.99 24.00 -24.06
N ILE A 382 -0.14 24.21 -23.06
CA ILE A 382 -0.47 25.01 -21.88
C ILE A 382 -0.10 26.47 -22.14
N VAL A 383 -1.05 27.38 -21.91
CA VAL A 383 -0.83 28.83 -22.03
C VAL A 383 -0.86 29.43 -20.62
N LEU A 384 0.25 30.05 -20.26
CA LEU A 384 0.44 30.78 -19.00
C LEU A 384 0.38 32.30 -19.26
N LYS A 385 0.15 33.07 -18.21
CA LYS A 385 0.20 34.53 -18.21
C LYS A 385 1.52 35.10 -18.73
#